data_AF-A0A9D0XMC2-F1
#
_entry.id   AF-A0A9D0XMC2-F1
#
_cell.length_a   1.000
_cell.length_b   1.000
_cell.length_c   1.000
_cell.angle_alpha   90.00
_cell.angle_beta   90.00
_cell.angle_gamma   90.00
#
_symmetry.space_group_name_H-M   'P 1'
#
loop_
_entity.id
_entity.type
_entity.pdbx_description
1 polymer ?
#
loop_
_entity_poly.entity_id
_entity_poly.type
_entity_poly.pdbx_seq_one_letter_code
_entity_poly.pdbx_strand_id
1 'polypeptide(L)'
;EWNAFKNNSTQITKPLLTIVSYSSLLDNPFYELKKILDSLHLNCISNEHIQQSIEEESFQAMKNRQNNNTPDYEKALLRTAQKEDWKNYFTNYNLKQLQTASTVEDLARAEQKYIV
;
A
#
# COMPACT_ATOMS: atom_id res chain seq x y z
N GLU A 1 -41.37 25.80 13.98
CA GLU A 1 -40.52 25.66 12.78
C GLU A 1 -39.40 24.65 13.03
N TRP A 2 -39.72 23.34 13.03
CA TRP A 2 -38.79 22.26 13.40
C TRP A 2 -38.58 21.23 12.27
N ASN A 3 -38.92 21.58 11.03
CA ASN A 3 -38.93 20.66 9.89
C ASN A 3 -37.95 21.02 8.76
N ALA A 4 -37.03 21.97 8.96
CA ALA A 4 -36.07 22.36 7.92
C ALA A 4 -34.74 21.58 7.93
N PHE A 5 -34.48 20.72 8.93
CA PHE A 5 -33.20 20.03 9.08
C PHE A 5 -33.22 18.51 8.80
N LYS A 6 -34.27 18.01 8.13
CA LYS A 6 -34.39 16.58 7.80
C LYS A 6 -34.00 16.17 6.38
N ASN A 7 -33.55 17.10 5.54
CA ASN A 7 -33.11 16.78 4.19
C ASN A 7 -31.69 17.30 3.96
N ASN A 8 -30.69 16.44 4.19
CA ASN A 8 -29.39 16.37 3.48
C ASN A 8 -28.35 15.51 4.26
N SER A 9 -28.78 14.49 5.01
CA SER A 9 -27.86 13.51 5.58
C SER A 9 -27.52 12.41 4.57
N THR A 10 -26.91 12.80 3.46
CA THR A 10 -26.01 11.91 2.72
C THR A 10 -24.69 12.64 2.55
N GLN A 11 -24.14 13.15 3.66
CA GLN A 11 -22.69 13.24 3.75
C GLN A 11 -22.19 11.81 3.75
N ILE A 12 -21.93 11.29 2.55
CA ILE A 12 -21.03 10.16 2.36
C ILE A 12 -19.78 10.55 3.15
N THR A 13 -19.56 9.92 4.30
CA THR A 13 -18.34 10.09 5.09
C THR A 13 -17.20 9.63 4.20
N LYS A 14 -16.61 10.58 3.49
CA LYS A 14 -15.49 10.36 2.57
C LYS A 14 -14.32 9.84 3.41
N PRO A 15 -13.64 8.77 2.98
CA PRO A 15 -12.43 8.35 3.66
C PRO A 15 -11.37 9.44 3.49
N LEU A 16 -10.98 10.09 4.58
CA LEU A 16 -9.85 11.03 4.62
C LEU A 16 -8.50 10.32 4.40
N LEU A 17 -8.50 8.99 4.44
CA LEU A 17 -7.33 8.14 4.35
C LEU A 17 -7.63 6.91 3.51
N THR A 18 -6.77 6.64 2.53
CA THR A 18 -6.78 5.42 1.74
C THR A 18 -5.53 4.62 2.06
N ILE A 19 -5.70 3.38 2.51
CA ILE A 19 -4.60 2.46 2.77
C ILE A 19 -4.44 1.54 1.55
N VAL A 20 -3.23 1.54 0.99
CA VAL A 20 -2.79 0.67 -0.09
C VAL A 20 -1.56 -0.08 0.39
N SER A 21 -1.61 -1.41 0.34
CA SER A 21 -0.45 -2.22 0.69
C SER A 21 0.40 -2.49 -0.54
N TYR A 22 1.72 -2.55 -0.35
CA TYR A 22 2.65 -2.90 -1.43
C TYR A 22 2.30 -4.26 -2.07
N SER A 23 1.94 -5.24 -1.26
CA SER A 23 1.54 -6.56 -1.76
C SER A 23 0.27 -6.52 -2.60
N SER A 24 -0.73 -5.76 -2.17
CA SER A 24 -1.97 -5.58 -2.95
C SER A 24 -1.68 -4.91 -4.29
N LEU A 25 -0.77 -3.94 -4.32
CA LEU A 25 -0.37 -3.26 -5.56
C LEU A 25 0.36 -4.20 -6.53
N LEU A 26 1.15 -5.14 -6.02
CA LEU A 26 1.76 -6.20 -6.85
C LEU A 26 0.72 -7.20 -7.36
N ASP A 27 -0.22 -7.61 -6.51
CA ASP A 27 -1.19 -8.67 -6.81
C ASP A 27 -2.31 -8.16 -7.77
N ASN A 28 -2.78 -6.92 -7.60
CA ASN A 28 -3.82 -6.32 -8.42
C ASN A 28 -3.65 -4.79 -8.55
N PRO A 29 -2.69 -4.32 -9.37
CA PRO A 29 -2.36 -2.90 -9.48
C PRO A 29 -3.54 -2.06 -9.98
N PHE A 30 -4.36 -2.59 -10.89
CA PHE A 30 -5.49 -1.87 -11.46
C PHE A 30 -6.54 -1.53 -10.40
N TYR A 31 -6.92 -2.52 -9.60
CA TYR A 31 -7.91 -2.30 -8.54
C TYR A 31 -7.40 -1.33 -7.47
N GLU A 32 -6.15 -1.47 -7.05
CA GLU A 32 -5.55 -0.58 -6.05
C GLU A 32 -5.44 0.86 -6.57
N LEU A 33 -5.10 1.06 -7.84
CA LEU A 33 -5.12 2.38 -8.47
C LEU A 33 -6.54 2.96 -8.55
N LYS A 34 -7.56 2.17 -8.93
CA LYS A 34 -8.95 2.64 -8.91
C LYS A 34 -9.37 3.11 -7.53
N LYS A 35 -9.03 2.37 -6.48
CA LYS A 35 -9.29 2.77 -5.08
C LYS A 35 -8.62 4.11 -4.72
N ILE A 36 -7.37 4.34 -5.17
CA ILE A 36 -6.69 5.63 -4.98
C ILE A 36 -7.45 6.74 -5.72
N LEU A 37 -7.78 6.54 -6.99
CA LEU A 37 -8.47 7.53 -7.81
C LEU A 37 -9.84 7.89 -7.26
N ASP A 38 -10.61 6.90 -6.79
CA ASP A 38 -11.90 7.10 -6.13
C ASP A 38 -11.77 7.98 -4.88
N SER A 39 -10.71 7.76 -4.09
CA SER A 39 -10.45 8.57 -2.89
C SER A 39 -10.00 9.99 -3.20
N LEU A 40 -9.34 10.21 -4.35
CA LEU A 40 -8.96 11.53 -4.85
C LEU A 40 -10.09 12.21 -5.65
N HIS A 41 -11.20 11.52 -5.87
CA HIS A 41 -12.31 11.96 -6.74
C HIS A 41 -11.90 12.21 -8.19
N LEU A 42 -10.97 11.41 -8.70
CA LEU A 42 -10.45 11.48 -10.07
C LEU A 42 -11.05 10.36 -10.95
N ASN A 43 -12.36 10.17 -10.86
CA ASN A 43 -13.08 9.06 -11.50
C ASN A 43 -13.24 9.25 -13.02
N CYS A 44 -12.80 10.39 -13.55
CA CYS A 44 -12.79 10.69 -14.97
C CYS A 44 -11.64 10.02 -15.74
N ILE A 45 -10.65 9.45 -15.04
CA ILE A 45 -9.52 8.77 -15.69
C ILE A 45 -9.99 7.43 -16.27
N SER A 46 -9.76 7.25 -17.57
CA SER A 46 -10.19 6.06 -18.30
C SER A 46 -9.39 4.82 -17.91
N ASN A 47 -9.97 3.65 -18.14
CA ASN A 47 -9.32 2.38 -17.82
C ASN A 47 -8.05 2.18 -18.67
N GLU A 48 -8.03 2.68 -19.89
CA GLU A 48 -6.87 2.62 -20.79
C GLU A 48 -5.70 3.43 -20.21
N HIS A 49 -5.95 4.63 -19.70
CA HIS A 49 -4.91 5.44 -19.06
C HIS A 49 -4.37 4.77 -17.79
N ILE A 50 -5.24 4.14 -17.00
CA ILE A 50 -4.81 3.39 -15.81
C ILE A 50 -3.91 2.22 -16.22
N GLN A 51 -4.31 1.46 -17.23
CA GLN A 51 -3.53 0.33 -17.73
C GLN A 51 -2.16 0.80 -18.26
N GLN A 52 -2.14 1.89 -19.03
CA GLN A 52 -0.90 2.51 -19.49
C GLN A 52 0.01 2.92 -18.32
N SER A 53 -0.54 3.60 -17.30
CA SER A 53 0.24 3.98 -16.12
C SER A 53 0.81 2.77 -15.37
N ILE A 54 0.09 1.65 -15.31
CA ILE A 54 0.60 0.41 -14.69
C ILE A 54 1.81 -0.13 -15.46
N GLU A 55 1.76 -0.10 -16.79
CA GLU A 55 2.85 -0.58 -17.64
C GLU A 55 4.09 0.32 -17.54
N GLU A 56 3.86 1.64 -17.61
CA GLU A 56 4.91 2.66 -17.50
C GLU A 56 5.55 2.69 -16.12
N GLU A 57 4.79 2.46 -15.04
CA GLU A 57 5.29 2.40 -13.66
C GLU A 57 5.54 0.97 -13.17
N SER A 58 5.60 0.00 -14.10
CA SER A 58 6.02 -1.35 -13.77
C SER A 58 7.47 -1.36 -13.28
N PHE A 59 7.82 -2.31 -12.41
CA PHE A 59 9.19 -2.41 -11.88
C PHE A 59 10.24 -2.47 -13.00
N GLN A 60 9.97 -3.22 -14.07
CA GLN A 60 10.90 -3.33 -15.20
C GLN A 60 11.06 -2.00 -15.93
N ALA A 61 9.97 -1.28 -16.18
CA ALA A 61 10.02 0.04 -16.80
C ALA A 61 10.80 1.04 -15.94
N MET A 62 10.51 1.09 -14.63
CA MET A 62 11.23 1.94 -13.69
C MET A 62 12.71 1.57 -13.60
N LYS A 63 13.03 0.27 -13.53
CA LYS A 63 14.41 -0.24 -13.44
C LYS A 63 15.21 0.12 -14.70
N ASN A 64 14.59 0.00 -15.87
CA ASN A 64 15.21 0.40 -17.13
C ASN A 64 15.48 1.90 -17.18
N ARG A 65 14.49 2.74 -16.78
CA ARG A 65 14.69 4.20 -16.66
C ARG A 65 15.84 4.55 -15.73
N GLN A 66 15.91 3.89 -14.58
CA GLN A 66 16.98 4.10 -13.61
C GLN A 66 18.34 3.72 -14.20
N ASN A 67 18.47 2.51 -14.72
CA ASN A 67 19.74 2.00 -15.26
C ASN A 67 20.32 2.89 -16.38
N ASN A 68 19.45 3.57 -17.12
CA ASN A 68 19.85 4.46 -18.21
C ASN A 68 20.24 5.87 -17.74
N ASN A 69 19.72 6.32 -16.60
CA ASN A 69 19.81 7.73 -16.18
C ASN A 69 20.61 7.97 -14.89
N THR A 70 21.05 6.91 -14.19
CA THR A 70 21.77 7.04 -12.91
C THR A 70 23.15 6.38 -12.92
N PRO A 71 24.13 6.91 -12.16
CA PRO A 71 25.42 6.27 -11.93
C PRO A 71 25.29 4.84 -11.35
N ASP A 72 26.31 3.99 -11.57
CA ASP A 72 26.26 2.56 -11.22
C ASP A 72 25.95 2.29 -9.74
N TYR A 73 26.41 3.14 -8.81
CA TYR A 73 26.14 2.97 -7.38
C TYR A 73 24.66 3.22 -7.02
N GLU A 74 23.93 3.98 -7.82
CA GLU A 74 22.51 4.24 -7.60
C GLU A 74 21.64 3.15 -8.20
N LYS A 75 22.12 2.41 -9.21
CA LYS A 75 21.37 1.34 -9.90
C LYS A 75 20.86 0.25 -8.96
N ALA A 76 21.36 0.16 -7.73
CA ALA A 76 20.91 -0.78 -6.71
C ALA A 76 19.59 -0.40 -5.99
N LEU A 77 19.07 0.83 -6.13
CA LEU A 77 17.87 1.26 -5.38
C LEU A 77 16.65 0.38 -5.68
N LEU A 78 16.36 0.10 -6.96
CA LEU A 78 15.30 -0.82 -7.35
C LEU A 78 15.81 -2.27 -7.37
N ARG A 79 15.79 -2.96 -6.22
CA ARG A 79 16.47 -4.26 -6.07
C ARG A 79 15.75 -5.45 -6.73
N THR A 80 14.61 -5.90 -6.19
CA THR A 80 13.95 -7.16 -6.63
C THR A 80 12.44 -7.09 -6.80
N ALA A 81 11.75 -6.05 -6.32
CA ALA A 81 10.27 -5.89 -6.37
C ALA A 81 9.43 -7.16 -6.18
N GLN A 82 9.90 -8.06 -5.31
CA GLN A 82 9.26 -9.33 -5.03
C GLN A 82 8.65 -9.29 -3.64
N LYS A 83 7.42 -9.80 -3.55
CA LYS A 83 6.77 -10.09 -2.29
C LYS A 83 7.58 -11.18 -1.58
N GLU A 84 7.72 -11.04 -0.25
CA GLU A 84 8.37 -12.03 0.61
C GLU A 84 9.85 -12.34 0.30
N ASP A 85 10.56 -11.45 -0.41
CA ASP A 85 11.99 -11.66 -0.72
C ASP A 85 12.86 -11.79 0.54
N TRP A 86 12.38 -11.31 1.69
CA TRP A 86 13.01 -11.54 2.99
C TRP A 86 13.19 -13.04 3.32
N LYS A 87 12.36 -13.94 2.79
CA LYS A 87 12.49 -15.40 3.00
C LYS A 87 13.83 -15.95 2.51
N ASN A 88 14.45 -15.28 1.55
CA ASN A 88 15.77 -15.67 1.01
C ASN A 88 16.94 -15.31 1.94
N TYR A 89 16.70 -14.45 2.93
CA TYR A 89 17.75 -13.91 3.80
C TYR A 89 17.61 -14.33 5.27
N PHE A 90 16.41 -14.72 5.69
CA PHE A 90 16.13 -15.06 7.08
C PHE A 90 16.40 -16.53 7.36
N THR A 91 17.22 -16.79 8.37
CA THR A 91 17.38 -18.15 8.91
C THR A 91 16.23 -18.51 9.85
N ASN A 92 16.08 -19.80 10.16
CA ASN A 92 15.13 -20.28 11.16
C ASN A 92 15.33 -19.61 12.54
N TYR A 93 16.56 -19.21 12.88
CA TYR A 93 16.81 -18.47 14.11
C TYR A 93 16.19 -17.07 14.05
N ASN A 94 16.41 -16.32 12.96
CA ASN A 94 15.81 -14.99 12.78
C ASN A 94 14.28 -15.06 12.81
N LEU A 95 13.70 -16.09 12.19
CA LEU A 95 12.25 -16.32 12.18
C LEU A 95 11.67 -16.51 13.58
N LYS A 96 12.31 -17.33 14.41
CA LYS A 96 11.87 -17.54 15.81
C LYS A 96 11.92 -16.25 16.63
N GLN A 97 12.94 -15.41 16.40
CA GLN A 97 13.04 -14.13 17.10
C GLN A 97 11.93 -13.15 16.70
N LEU A 98 11.59 -13.07 15.41
CA LEU A 98 10.46 -12.25 14.95
C LEU A 98 9.12 -12.71 15.55
N GLN A 99 8.88 -14.02 15.61
CA GLN A 99 7.65 -14.57 16.20
C GLN A 99 7.53 -14.26 17.70
N THR A 100 8.65 -14.33 18.41
CA THR A 100 8.71 -14.02 19.85
C THR A 100 8.51 -12.51 20.10
N ALA A 101 9.06 -11.64 19.26
CA ALA A 101 8.87 -10.20 19.36
C ALA A 101 7.40 -9.79 19.14
N SER A 102 6.72 -10.38 18.16
CA SER A 102 5.29 -10.14 17.90
C SER A 102 4.43 -10.50 19.11
N THR A 103 4.71 -11.65 19.74
CA THR A 103 3.92 -12.12 20.89
C THR A 103 4.11 -11.25 22.13
N VAL A 104 5.30 -10.69 22.36
CA VAL A 104 5.54 -9.77 23.48
C VAL A 104 4.80 -8.44 23.27
N GLU A 105 4.81 -7.88 22.06
CA GLU A 105 4.05 -6.66 21.76
C GLU A 105 2.53 -6.87 21.86
N ASP A 106 2.04 -8.03 21.41
CA ASP A 106 0.62 -8.37 21.50
C ASP A 106 0.17 -8.57 22.96
N LEU A 107 1.03 -9.14 23.82
CA LEU A 107 0.79 -9.25 25.27
C LEU A 107 0.79 -7.88 25.94
N ALA A 108 1.77 -7.01 25.65
CA ALA A 108 1.82 -5.65 26.19
C ALA A 108 0.60 -4.81 25.77
N ARG A 109 0.13 -4.97 24.52
CA ARG A 109 -1.07 -4.29 24.01
C ARG A 109 -2.35 -4.85 24.62
N ALA A 110 -2.40 -6.14 24.94
CA ALA A 110 -3.52 -6.75 25.65
C ALA A 110 -3.61 -6.23 27.10
N GLU A 111 -2.49 -6.12 27.81
CA GLU A 111 -2.44 -5.61 29.18
C GLU A 111 -2.90 -4.15 29.29
N GLN A 112 -2.53 -3.29 28.33
CA GLN A 112 -3.03 -1.91 28.29
C GLN A 112 -4.54 -1.81 28.06
N LYS A 113 -5.16 -2.83 27.45
CA LYS A 113 -6.59 -2.87 27.16
C LYS A 113 -7.45 -3.22 28.39
N TYR A 114 -6.85 -3.76 29.45
CA TYR A 114 -7.51 -4.09 30.71
C TYR A 114 -7.31 -3.04 31.80
N ILE A 115 -6.62 -1.94 31.49
CA ILE A 115 -6.51 -0.75 32.36
C ILE A 115 -7.44 0.34 31.80
N VAL A 116 -8.76 0.13 31.90
CA VAL A 116 -9.80 1.16 31.77
C VAL A 116 -10.91 0.87 32.76
#